data_AF-A0A7J7J6N8-F1
#
_entry.id   AF-A0A7J7J6N8-F1
#
_cell.length_a   1.000
_cell.length_b   1.000
_cell.length_c   1.000
_cell.angle_alpha   90.00
_cell.angle_beta   90.00
_cell.angle_gamma   90.00
#
_symmetry.space_group_name_H-M   'P 1'
#
loop_
_entity.id
_entity.type
_entity.pdbx_description
1 polymer ?
#
loop_
_entity_poly.entity_id
_entity_poly.type
_entity_poly.pdbx_seq_one_letter_code
_entity_poly.pdbx_strand_id
1 'polypeptide(L)'
;MNILCKHSIVIQKYLVRRVRSVSTFASEFNKVPTQAAFSLKDFKKHRESQGLFEIHELQSHNGFSTLKKDVTRNAQRLVDEATSPSRTRKLVQVFDELSDELCRVADMADFVRIGHPDSKYRAAAEDACMSVSSIVQHFDNLLYVWFVE
;
A
#
# COMPACT_ATOMS: atom_id res chain seq x y z
N MET A 1 -28.38 -66.38 3.27
CA MET A 1 -27.10 -65.70 3.51
C MET A 1 -27.28 -64.21 3.28
N ASN A 2 -26.60 -63.41 4.10
CA ASN A 2 -26.35 -61.96 4.01
C ASN A 2 -27.29 -61.06 4.81
N ILE A 3 -26.98 -61.08 6.11
CA ILE A 3 -27.12 -60.00 7.09
C ILE A 3 -26.26 -58.80 6.63
N LEU A 4 -26.64 -57.58 7.04
CA LEU A 4 -25.91 -56.28 6.92
C LEU A 4 -26.19 -55.53 5.60
N CYS A 5 -27.23 -54.72 5.45
CA CYS A 5 -27.73 -53.65 6.32
C CYS A 5 -26.64 -52.62 6.70
N LYS A 6 -26.65 -51.48 5.99
CA LYS A 6 -26.33 -50.11 6.48
C LYS A 6 -24.87 -49.69 6.70
N HIS A 7 -23.98 -49.83 5.72
CA HIS A 7 -22.69 -49.10 5.78
C HIS A 7 -22.31 -48.25 4.55
N SER A 8 -23.10 -48.22 3.48
CA SER A 8 -22.80 -47.35 2.32
C SER A 8 -23.36 -45.93 2.43
N ILE A 9 -24.07 -45.60 3.51
CA ILE A 9 -24.73 -44.29 3.69
C ILE A 9 -23.82 -43.28 4.43
N VAL A 10 -22.67 -43.72 4.95
CA VAL A 10 -21.92 -42.95 5.99
C VAL A 10 -20.64 -42.28 5.46
N ILE A 11 -20.33 -42.34 4.16
CA ILE A 11 -19.32 -41.44 3.55
C ILE A 11 -20.07 -40.36 2.75
N GLN A 12 -20.61 -39.33 3.38
CA GLN A 12 -19.82 -38.19 3.81
C GLN A 12 -19.28 -37.37 2.62
N LYS A 13 -19.95 -36.22 2.45
CA LYS A 13 -19.30 -34.92 2.26
C LYS A 13 -18.40 -34.80 1.05
N TYR A 14 -18.92 -34.29 -0.06
CA TYR A 14 -18.44 -33.01 -0.58
C TYR A 14 -19.62 -32.24 -1.18
N LEU A 15 -20.03 -31.25 -0.39
CA LEU A 15 -20.98 -30.18 -0.62
C LEU A 15 -21.15 -29.76 -2.10
N VAL A 16 -22.14 -30.30 -2.80
CA VAL A 16 -22.81 -29.53 -3.86
C VAL A 16 -23.81 -28.60 -3.16
N ARG A 17 -23.28 -27.61 -2.44
CA ARG A 17 -24.09 -26.46 -2.04
C ARG A 17 -24.45 -25.75 -3.33
N ARG A 18 -25.70 -25.91 -3.78
CA ARG A 18 -26.33 -24.95 -4.68
C ARG A 18 -26.22 -23.60 -3.98
N VAL A 19 -25.29 -22.76 -4.44
CA VAL A 19 -25.04 -21.45 -3.84
C VAL A 19 -26.36 -20.69 -3.94
N ARG A 20 -26.94 -20.47 -2.77
CA ARG A 20 -28.19 -19.75 -2.60
C ARG A 20 -27.99 -18.34 -3.14
N SER A 21 -29.06 -17.79 -3.71
CA SER A 21 -29.18 -16.43 -4.23
C SER A 21 -28.11 -15.48 -3.68
N VAL A 22 -27.31 -14.89 -4.58
CA VAL A 22 -26.50 -13.71 -4.24
C VAL A 22 -27.39 -12.74 -3.47
N SER A 23 -26.92 -12.27 -2.30
CA SER A 23 -27.62 -11.22 -1.56
C SER A 23 -27.81 -10.01 -2.47
N THR A 24 -28.78 -9.14 -2.21
CA THR A 24 -28.96 -7.90 -3.00
C THR A 24 -27.64 -7.15 -3.12
N PHE A 25 -26.89 -7.03 -2.02
CA PHE A 25 -25.54 -6.48 -1.99
C PHE A 25 -24.54 -7.22 -2.91
N ALA A 26 -24.44 -8.54 -2.80
CA ALA A 26 -23.53 -9.31 -3.65
C ALA A 26 -23.96 -9.29 -5.13
N SER A 27 -25.26 -9.16 -5.41
CA SER A 27 -25.77 -8.98 -6.77
C SER A 27 -25.36 -7.61 -7.32
N GLU A 28 -25.34 -6.56 -6.49
CA GLU A 28 -24.89 -5.22 -6.89
C GLU A 28 -23.41 -5.21 -7.24
N PHE A 29 -22.57 -5.85 -6.43
CA PHE A 29 -21.12 -5.96 -6.69
C PHE A 29 -20.80 -6.83 -7.92
N ASN A 30 -21.64 -7.81 -8.23
CA ASN A 30 -21.48 -8.67 -9.40
C ASN A 30 -22.18 -8.13 -10.65
N LYS A 31 -22.85 -6.97 -10.59
CA LYS A 31 -23.36 -6.30 -11.79
C LYS A 31 -22.16 -5.93 -12.65
N VAL A 32 -21.97 -6.66 -13.76
CA VAL A 32 -21.05 -6.23 -14.82
C VAL A 32 -21.51 -4.83 -15.24
N PRO A 33 -20.64 -3.80 -15.18
CA PRO A 33 -21.01 -2.47 -15.59
C PRO A 33 -21.43 -2.53 -17.06
N THR A 34 -22.72 -2.39 -17.34
CA THR A 34 -23.18 -2.06 -18.69
C THR A 34 -22.48 -0.76 -19.05
N GLN A 35 -21.72 -0.76 -20.14
CA GLN A 35 -20.76 0.28 -20.57
C GLN A 35 -21.33 1.71 -20.74
N ALA A 36 -22.54 1.98 -20.27
CA ALA A 36 -23.27 3.23 -20.43
C ALA A 36 -23.19 4.21 -19.24
N ALA A 37 -22.63 3.83 -18.08
CA ALA A 37 -22.61 4.71 -16.90
C ALA A 37 -21.23 4.96 -16.29
N PHE A 38 -20.16 4.67 -17.03
CA PHE A 38 -18.80 5.01 -16.64
C PHE A 38 -18.07 5.50 -17.88
N SER A 39 -18.26 6.78 -18.19
CA SER A 39 -17.64 7.36 -19.37
C SER A 39 -16.13 7.32 -19.17
N LEU A 40 -15.43 6.59 -20.04
CA LEU A 40 -13.96 6.62 -20.10
C LEU A 40 -13.44 8.06 -20.26
N LYS A 41 -14.25 9.00 -20.75
CA LYS A 41 -13.93 10.43 -20.81
C LYS A 41 -13.87 11.09 -19.43
N ASP A 42 -14.78 10.72 -18.52
CA ASP A 42 -14.76 11.21 -17.14
C ASP A 42 -13.53 10.65 -16.40
N PHE A 43 -13.20 9.37 -16.63
CA PHE A 43 -11.94 8.77 -16.14
C PHE A 43 -10.70 9.50 -16.65
N LYS A 44 -10.68 9.85 -17.93
CA LYS A 44 -9.55 10.53 -18.55
C LYS A 44 -9.38 11.96 -18.01
N LYS A 45 -10.49 12.70 -17.85
CA LYS A 45 -10.51 14.05 -17.28
C LYS A 45 -10.04 14.07 -15.81
N HIS A 46 -10.43 13.07 -15.02
CA HIS A 46 -9.96 12.93 -13.64
C HIS A 46 -8.46 12.56 -13.58
N ARG A 47 -7.97 11.71 -14.48
CA ARG A 47 -6.55 11.33 -14.55
C ARG A 47 -5.63 12.51 -14.89
N GLU A 48 -6.09 13.42 -15.74
CA GLU A 48 -5.28 14.55 -16.22
C GLU A 48 -5.02 15.64 -15.17
N SER A 49 -5.80 15.69 -14.08
CA SER A 49 -5.71 16.77 -13.08
C SER A 49 -5.07 16.38 -11.75
N GLN A 50 -5.19 15.13 -11.30
CA GLN A 50 -4.88 14.75 -9.91
C GLN A 50 -3.61 13.91 -9.72
N GLY A 51 -3.04 13.31 -10.78
CA GLY A 51 -1.93 12.35 -10.65
C GLY A 51 -2.32 11.03 -9.95
N LEU A 52 -1.39 10.08 -9.81
CA LEU A 52 -1.68 8.79 -9.17
C LEU A 52 -1.91 8.98 -7.66
N PHE A 53 -2.94 8.35 -7.09
CA PHE A 53 -3.36 8.51 -5.68
C PHE A 53 -3.69 9.96 -5.27
N GLU A 54 -4.11 10.80 -6.22
CA GLU A 54 -4.35 12.24 -5.97
C GLU A 54 -3.08 13.00 -5.58
N ILE A 55 -1.91 12.44 -5.91
CA ILE A 55 -0.60 13.07 -5.75
C ILE A 55 -0.22 13.71 -7.08
N HIS A 56 -0.22 15.04 -7.11
CA HIS A 56 0.03 15.84 -8.32
C HIS A 56 1.37 15.51 -8.96
N GLU A 57 2.40 15.23 -8.16
CA GLU A 57 3.74 14.86 -8.62
C GLU A 57 3.70 13.56 -9.45
N LEU A 58 2.79 12.63 -9.14
CA LEU A 58 2.65 11.33 -9.80
C LEU A 58 1.80 11.38 -11.08
N GLN A 59 1.78 12.52 -11.78
CA GLN A 59 1.30 12.59 -13.16
C GLN A 59 2.23 11.86 -14.14
N SER A 60 3.51 11.69 -13.78
CA SER A 60 4.50 10.94 -14.55
C SER A 60 5.40 10.11 -13.64
N HIS A 61 6.11 9.12 -14.19
CA HIS A 61 7.09 8.32 -13.44
C HIS A 61 8.22 9.17 -12.84
N ASN A 62 8.49 10.36 -13.38
CA ASN A 62 9.49 11.27 -12.81
C ASN A 62 9.06 11.86 -11.46
N GLY A 63 7.76 11.84 -11.15
CA GLY A 63 7.20 12.29 -9.87
C GLY A 63 7.80 11.59 -8.66
N PHE A 64 8.18 10.32 -8.81
CA PHE A 64 8.86 9.57 -7.75
C PHE A 64 10.19 10.21 -7.33
N SER A 65 10.88 10.91 -8.24
CA SER A 65 12.10 11.64 -7.89
C SER A 65 11.81 12.83 -6.96
N THR A 66 10.69 13.53 -7.19
CA THR A 66 10.25 14.63 -6.32
C THR A 66 9.84 14.09 -4.95
N LEU A 67 8.99 13.05 -4.91
CA LEU A 67 8.59 12.39 -3.67
C LEU A 67 9.80 11.88 -2.87
N LYS A 68 10.80 11.30 -3.55
CA LYS A 68 12.05 10.88 -2.91
C LYS A 68 12.79 12.05 -2.26
N LYS A 69 12.92 13.18 -2.94
CA LYS A 69 13.59 14.37 -2.39
C LYS A 69 12.84 14.92 -1.18
N ASP A 70 11.52 14.95 -1.25
CA ASP A 70 10.67 15.47 -0.19
C ASP A 70 10.70 14.58 1.05
N VAL A 71 10.51 13.26 0.89
CA VAL A 71 10.58 12.30 2.01
C VAL A 71 11.97 12.32 2.65
N THR A 72 13.04 12.42 1.85
CA THR A 72 14.42 12.49 2.37
C THR A 72 14.65 13.77 3.17
N ARG A 73 14.20 14.92 2.66
CA ARG A 73 14.32 16.20 3.34
C ARG A 73 13.54 16.21 4.65
N ASN A 74 12.31 15.71 4.63
CA ASN A 74 11.43 15.66 5.80
C ASN A 74 11.97 14.68 6.85
N ALA A 75 12.42 13.49 6.42
CA ALA A 75 13.05 12.51 7.29
C ALA A 75 14.30 13.11 7.94
N GLN A 76 15.19 13.74 7.17
CA GLN A 76 16.39 14.37 7.73
C GLN A 76 16.06 15.45 8.76
N ARG A 77 15.08 16.31 8.48
CA ARG A 77 14.60 17.32 9.46
C ARG A 77 14.17 16.66 10.77
N LEU A 78 13.48 15.52 10.70
CA LEU A 78 13.03 14.77 11.88
C LEU A 78 14.19 14.06 12.59
N VAL A 79 15.21 13.55 11.86
CA VAL A 79 16.48 13.06 12.45
C VAL A 79 17.13 14.17 13.26
N ASP A 80 17.30 15.33 12.64
CA ASP A 80 18.01 16.47 13.22
C ASP A 80 17.27 16.98 14.46
N GLU A 81 15.94 16.98 14.44
CA GLU A 81 15.14 17.26 15.61
C GLU A 81 15.33 16.20 16.70
N ALA A 82 15.22 14.91 16.35
CA ALA A 82 15.34 13.79 17.30
C ALA A 82 16.69 13.77 18.03
N THR A 83 17.77 14.11 17.31
CA THR A 83 19.15 14.14 17.80
C THR A 83 19.54 15.47 18.46
N SER A 84 18.70 16.50 18.34
CA SER A 84 18.99 17.81 18.94
C SER A 84 18.87 17.77 20.48
N PRO A 85 19.87 18.30 21.21
CA PRO A 85 19.81 18.40 22.67
C PRO A 85 18.76 19.42 23.16
N SER A 86 18.29 20.32 22.28
CA SER A 86 17.28 21.34 22.58
C SER A 86 15.88 20.98 22.07
N ARG A 87 15.63 19.70 21.79
CA ARG A 87 14.34 19.19 21.32
C ARG A 87 13.20 19.50 22.28
N THR A 88 12.07 19.97 21.74
CA THR A 88 10.89 20.37 22.52
C THR A 88 9.85 19.25 22.65
N ARG A 89 9.68 18.41 21.62
CA ARG A 89 8.70 17.30 21.59
C ARG A 89 9.23 16.06 22.31
N LYS A 90 8.39 15.04 22.53
CA LYS A 90 8.84 13.71 23.02
C LYS A 90 9.42 12.87 21.88
N LEU A 91 10.35 11.97 22.20
CA LEU A 91 11.15 11.30 21.16
C LEU A 91 10.27 10.37 20.33
N VAL A 92 9.39 9.66 21.03
CA VAL A 92 8.32 8.84 20.44
C VAL A 92 7.43 9.63 19.48
N GLN A 93 7.16 10.92 19.72
CA GLN A 93 6.32 11.72 18.81
C GLN A 93 7.05 12.07 17.51
N VAL A 94 8.36 12.33 17.61
CA VAL A 94 9.19 12.59 16.42
C VAL A 94 9.34 11.30 15.61
N PHE A 95 9.49 10.17 16.28
CA PHE A 95 9.55 8.87 15.61
C PHE A 95 8.24 8.46 14.95
N ASP A 96 7.10 8.72 15.60
CA ASP A 96 5.77 8.47 15.03
C ASP A 96 5.56 9.25 13.72
N GLU A 97 5.83 10.56 13.73
CA GLU A 97 5.77 11.41 12.52
C GLU A 97 6.73 10.95 11.43
N LEU A 98 7.93 10.52 11.83
CA LEU A 98 8.93 10.01 10.90
C LEU A 98 8.46 8.70 10.24
N SER A 99 7.97 7.75 11.03
CA SER A 99 7.47 6.48 10.50
C SER A 99 6.28 6.69 9.57
N ASP A 100 5.37 7.62 9.90
CA ASP A 100 4.24 7.98 9.04
C ASP A 100 4.70 8.50 7.68
N GLU A 101 5.69 9.39 7.67
CA GLU A 101 6.22 9.98 6.44
C GLU A 101 6.91 8.92 5.56
N LEU A 102 7.67 8.00 6.16
CA LEU A 102 8.35 6.92 5.44
C LEU A 102 7.36 5.85 4.94
N CYS A 103 6.45 5.37 5.80
CA CYS A 103 5.49 4.32 5.45
C CYS A 103 4.53 4.76 4.35
N ARG A 104 4.07 6.02 4.37
CA ARG A 104 3.21 6.56 3.32
C ARG A 104 3.84 6.44 1.93
N VAL A 105 5.12 6.78 1.80
CA VAL A 105 5.83 6.69 0.52
C VAL A 105 6.19 5.24 0.19
N ALA A 106 6.59 4.45 1.18
CA ALA A 106 6.93 3.03 1.00
C ALA A 106 5.73 2.22 0.48
N ASP A 107 4.59 2.27 1.15
CA ASP A 107 3.39 1.50 0.79
C ASP A 107 2.89 1.88 -0.61
N MET A 108 2.89 3.18 -0.90
CA MET A 108 2.54 3.70 -2.21
C MET A 108 3.51 3.21 -3.29
N ALA A 109 4.82 3.30 -3.05
CA ALA A 109 5.84 2.85 -3.99
C ALA A 109 5.74 1.33 -4.22
N ASP A 110 5.49 0.54 -3.19
CA ASP A 110 5.35 -0.91 -3.31
C ASP A 110 4.11 -1.31 -4.11
N PHE A 111 2.98 -0.61 -3.90
CA PHE A 111 1.79 -0.81 -4.72
C PHE A 111 2.07 -0.53 -6.20
N VAL A 112 2.77 0.56 -6.52
CA VAL A 112 3.07 0.93 -7.92
C VAL A 112 4.08 -0.03 -8.53
N ARG A 113 5.08 -0.45 -7.76
CA ARG A 113 6.09 -1.43 -8.17
C ARG A 113 5.46 -2.76 -8.57
N ILE A 114 4.41 -3.21 -7.86
CA ILE A 114 3.73 -4.49 -8.15
C ILE A 114 2.62 -4.32 -9.20
N GLY A 115 1.83 -3.25 -9.11
CA GLY A 115 0.57 -3.12 -9.82
C GLY A 115 0.61 -2.33 -11.12
N HIS A 116 1.65 -1.54 -11.39
CA HIS A 116 1.64 -0.65 -12.55
C HIS A 116 2.02 -1.35 -13.86
N PRO A 117 1.25 -1.22 -14.95
CA PRO A 117 1.52 -1.92 -16.22
C PRO A 117 2.79 -1.42 -16.93
N ASP A 118 3.09 -0.13 -16.81
CA ASP A 118 4.30 0.48 -17.38
C ASP A 118 5.53 0.22 -16.49
N SER A 119 6.60 -0.34 -17.09
CA SER A 119 7.85 -0.65 -16.41
C SER A 119 8.60 0.58 -15.90
N LYS A 120 8.43 1.75 -16.52
CA LYS A 120 9.08 2.99 -16.07
C LYS A 120 8.58 3.43 -14.70
N TYR A 121 7.28 3.28 -14.46
CA TYR A 121 6.69 3.56 -13.16
C TYR A 121 7.14 2.54 -12.12
N ARG A 122 7.18 1.24 -12.48
CA ARG A 122 7.67 0.21 -11.56
C ARG A 122 9.12 0.47 -11.14
N ALA A 123 10.00 0.79 -12.09
CA ALA A 123 11.41 1.09 -11.82
C ALA A 123 11.59 2.37 -10.99
N ALA A 124 10.84 3.43 -11.30
CA ALA A 124 10.89 4.66 -10.51
C ALA A 124 10.36 4.47 -9.07
N ALA A 125 9.32 3.66 -8.91
CA ALA A 125 8.79 3.30 -7.60
C ALA A 125 9.76 2.40 -6.80
N GLU A 126 10.44 1.46 -7.47
CA GLU A 126 11.48 0.64 -6.87
C GLU A 126 12.65 1.48 -6.33
N ASP A 127 13.15 2.45 -7.10
CA ASP A 127 14.19 3.39 -6.65
C ASP A 127 13.74 4.21 -5.43
N ALA A 128 12.48 4.67 -5.41
CA ALA A 128 11.91 5.36 -4.26
C ALA A 128 11.84 4.45 -3.02
N CYS A 129 11.37 3.21 -3.17
CA CYS A 129 11.28 2.22 -2.10
C CYS A 129 12.65 1.87 -1.50
N MET A 130 13.67 1.69 -2.36
CA MET A 130 15.05 1.45 -1.92
C MET A 130 15.59 2.64 -1.11
N SER A 131 15.31 3.87 -1.55
CA SER A 131 15.77 5.08 -0.87
C SER A 131 15.14 5.22 0.51
N VAL A 132 13.83 4.97 0.64
CA VAL A 132 13.13 4.96 1.94
C VAL A 132 13.70 3.86 2.85
N SER A 133 13.96 2.67 2.31
CA SER A 133 14.55 1.56 3.08
C SER A 133 15.96 1.89 3.61
N SER A 134 16.78 2.60 2.82
CA SER A 134 18.10 3.06 3.27
C SER A 134 18.01 4.04 4.43
N ILE A 135 17.00 4.89 4.43
CA ILE A 135 16.77 5.87 5.49
C ILE A 135 16.40 5.15 6.79
N VAL A 136 15.49 4.18 6.76
CA VAL A 136 15.12 3.34 7.92
C VAL A 136 16.34 2.66 8.53
N GLN A 137 17.24 2.09 7.72
CA GLN A 137 18.46 1.46 8.22
C GLN A 137 19.39 2.45 8.94
N HIS A 138 19.49 3.68 8.44
CA HIS A 138 20.26 4.72 9.12
C HIS A 138 19.65 5.08 10.48
N PHE A 139 18.32 5.07 10.59
CA PHE A 139 17.60 5.32 11.84
C PHE A 139 17.72 4.21 12.87
N ASP A 140 17.61 2.95 12.46
CA ASP A 140 17.74 1.83 13.39
C ASP A 140 19.10 1.91 14.11
N ASN A 141 20.15 2.26 13.38
CA ASN A 141 21.48 2.49 13.96
C ASN A 141 21.50 3.65 14.98
N LEU A 142 20.74 4.73 14.77
CA LEU A 142 20.63 5.82 15.74
C LEU A 142 19.96 5.34 17.04
N LEU A 143 18.87 4.57 16.95
CA LEU A 143 18.20 4.00 18.11
C LEU A 143 19.15 3.09 18.92
N TYR A 144 19.96 2.27 18.25
CA TYR A 144 20.96 1.43 18.92
C TYR A 144 22.01 2.26 19.68
N VAL A 145 22.44 3.40 19.13
CA VAL A 145 23.43 4.28 19.80
C VAL A 145 22.83 4.96 21.05
N TRP A 146 21.56 5.38 21.01
CA TRP A 146 20.90 6.09 22.12
C TRP A 146 20.27 5.19 23.20
N PHE A 147 20.16 3.87 22.97
CA PHE A 147 19.63 2.91 23.96
C PHE A 147 20.74 2.11 24.67
N VAL A 148 21.99 2.21 24.18
CA VAL A 148 23.16 1.47 24.70
C VAL A 148 24.11 2.35 25.52
N GLU A 149 23.97 3.68 25.47
CA GLU A 149 24.58 4.63 26.42
C GLU A 149 23.56 5.14 27.45
#